data_AF-A0AAP2RCN5-F1
#
_entry.id   AF-A0AAP2RCN5-F1
#
_cell.length_a   1.000
_cell.length_b   1.000
_cell.length_c   1.000
_cell.angle_alpha   90.00
_cell.angle_beta   90.00
_cell.angle_gamma   90.00
#
_symmetry.space_group_name_H-M   'P 1'
#
loop_
_entity.id
_entity.type
_entity.pdbx_description
1 polymer ?
#
loop_
_entity_poly.entity_id
_entity_poly.type
_entity_poly.pdbx_seq_one_letter_code
_entity_poly.pdbx_strand_id
1 'polypeptide(L)'
;MQPSKKEKRIDQRIDDYRTKIKDSNDLKAYGEVFDTATLKSLYKFANKGVITAMGGVVSTGKEGNIFHAIGKDEKELAIKIYRISTTDFQKMEDYLLGDPRFSNIRHSRKDIIFAWTRKEMRNLERAIEAGIRVPVPIETDRNILIMEFIGHDGVAAPRLRDIGLDDPQRIYEIVKGYMKKLYQDAKLVHSDLSEFNILLYDDEPVIIDMGQSVLIDHPMSGDFLDRDIKNIVRYFKKLGVDCSEEELKAEILKKD
;
A
#
# COMPACT_ATOMS: atom_id res chain seq x y z
N MET A 1 -8.25 30.81 21.39
CA MET A 1 -8.58 29.66 22.26
C MET A 1 -7.29 29.01 22.72
N GLN A 2 -7.08 28.83 24.03
CA GLN A 2 -5.90 28.09 24.51
C GLN A 2 -6.09 26.58 24.28
N PRO A 3 -5.05 25.85 23.83
CA PRO A 3 -5.13 24.41 23.65
C PRO A 3 -5.40 23.70 24.98
N SER A 4 -6.26 22.68 24.93
CA SER A 4 -6.67 21.91 26.11
C SER A 4 -5.50 21.16 26.76
N LYS A 5 -5.58 20.79 28.04
CA LYS A 5 -4.55 19.97 28.74
C LYS A 5 -4.23 18.67 27.97
N LYS A 6 -5.22 18.10 27.28
CA LYS A 6 -5.07 16.89 26.46
C LYS A 6 -4.28 17.18 25.18
N GLU A 7 -4.50 18.33 24.54
CA GLU A 7 -3.75 18.77 23.36
C GLU A 7 -2.30 19.12 23.69
N LYS A 8 -2.03 19.79 24.82
CA LYS A 8 -0.66 20.07 25.26
C LYS A 8 0.17 18.80 25.56
N ARG A 9 -0.48 17.78 26.12
CA ARG A 9 0.15 16.46 26.39
C ARG A 9 0.38 15.66 25.10
N ILE A 10 -0.47 15.89 24.10
CA ILE A 10 -0.33 15.36 22.75
C ILE A 10 0.87 16.04 22.08
N ASP A 11 0.96 17.37 22.07
CA ASP A 11 2.08 18.11 21.48
C ASP A 11 3.42 17.75 22.14
N GLN A 12 3.49 17.64 23.46
CA GLN A 12 4.69 17.15 24.16
C GLN A 12 5.10 15.74 23.73
N ARG A 13 4.15 14.81 23.59
CA ARG A 13 4.46 13.46 23.12
C ARG A 13 4.87 13.44 21.64
N ILE A 14 4.34 14.35 20.81
CA ILE A 14 4.74 14.51 19.41
C ILE A 14 6.19 14.97 19.38
N ASP A 15 6.52 15.96 20.20
CA ASP A 15 7.86 16.50 20.30
C ASP A 15 8.83 15.48 20.90
N ASP A 16 8.41 14.67 21.88
CA ASP A 16 9.19 13.54 22.39
C ASP A 16 9.42 12.47 21.30
N TYR A 17 8.39 12.16 20.49
CA TYR A 17 8.52 11.28 19.33
C TYR A 17 9.49 11.86 18.29
N ARG A 18 9.40 13.16 18.00
CA ARG A 18 10.32 13.87 17.11
C ARG A 18 11.74 13.92 17.64
N THR A 19 11.92 14.00 18.96
CA THR A 19 13.23 14.11 19.63
C THR A 19 13.95 12.76 19.70
N LYS A 20 13.22 11.64 19.68
CA LYS A 20 13.81 10.28 19.58
C LYS A 20 14.37 9.96 18.18
N ILE A 21 14.07 10.79 17.18
CA ILE A 21 14.57 10.66 15.82
C ILE A 21 15.98 11.25 15.75
N LYS A 22 16.98 10.39 15.49
CA LYS A 22 18.39 10.80 15.46
C LYS A 22 18.90 11.22 14.08
N ASP A 23 18.13 11.01 12.99
CA ASP A 23 18.56 11.28 11.61
C ASP A 23 17.85 12.50 10.98
N SER A 24 18.61 13.31 10.22
CA SER A 24 18.11 14.46 9.47
C SER A 24 17.16 14.07 8.33
N ASN A 25 17.30 12.87 7.74
CA ASN A 25 16.41 12.40 6.68
C ASN A 25 15.03 12.01 7.23
N ASP A 26 15.02 11.33 8.38
CA ASP A 26 13.79 11.02 9.10
C ASP A 26 13.07 12.32 9.48
N LEU A 27 13.76 13.30 10.07
CA LEU A 27 13.14 14.60 10.40
C LEU A 27 12.40 15.27 9.23
N LYS A 28 12.94 15.17 8.01
CA LYS A 28 12.27 15.67 6.79
C LYS A 28 11.04 14.84 6.44
N ALA A 29 11.16 13.51 6.39
CA ALA A 29 10.05 12.61 6.09
C ALA A 29 8.89 12.76 7.08
N TYR A 30 9.18 13.02 8.35
CA TYR A 30 8.17 13.33 9.36
C TYR A 30 7.56 14.73 9.16
N GLY A 31 8.35 15.73 8.78
CA GLY A 31 7.83 17.08 8.50
C GLY A 31 6.82 17.12 7.33
N GLU A 32 6.93 16.20 6.38
CA GLU A 32 6.12 16.20 5.16
C GLU A 32 4.70 15.63 5.31
N VAL A 33 4.47 14.74 6.29
CA VAL A 33 3.20 14.00 6.40
C VAL A 33 2.49 14.15 7.76
N PHE A 34 3.19 14.59 8.81
CA PHE A 34 2.62 14.71 10.15
C PHE A 34 2.10 16.12 10.44
N ASP A 35 1.00 16.48 9.79
CA ASP A 35 0.20 17.63 10.22
C ASP A 35 -0.52 17.33 11.56
N THR A 36 -1.07 18.36 12.21
CA THR A 36 -1.78 18.21 13.50
C THR A 36 -2.94 17.20 13.42
N ALA A 37 -3.56 17.06 12.25
CA ALA A 37 -4.68 16.16 12.04
C ALA A 37 -4.21 14.69 11.96
N THR A 38 -3.14 14.40 11.23
CA THR A 38 -2.45 13.10 11.17
C THR A 38 -2.00 12.67 12.56
N LEU A 39 -1.37 13.57 13.31
CA LEU A 39 -0.88 13.26 14.65
C LEU A 39 -2.02 12.90 15.61
N LYS A 40 -3.14 13.65 15.58
CA LYS A 40 -4.34 13.32 16.36
C LYS A 40 -4.88 11.92 16.02
N SER A 41 -4.81 11.49 14.76
CA SER A 41 -5.19 10.13 14.34
C SER A 41 -4.23 9.06 14.87
N LEU A 42 -2.92 9.29 14.84
CA LEU A 42 -1.95 8.37 15.44
C LEU A 42 -2.15 8.21 16.96
N TYR A 43 -2.48 9.29 17.67
CA TYR A 43 -2.86 9.20 19.08
C TYR A 43 -4.11 8.39 19.33
N LYS A 44 -5.09 8.47 18.43
CA LYS A 44 -6.31 7.65 18.53
C LYS A 44 -5.96 6.17 18.44
N PHE A 45 -5.11 5.77 17.50
CA PHE A 45 -4.63 4.38 17.36
C PHE A 45 -3.83 3.92 18.59
N ALA A 46 -2.94 4.76 19.11
CA ALA A 46 -2.18 4.45 20.32
C ALA A 46 -3.09 4.27 21.54
N ASN A 47 -4.09 5.14 21.74
CA ASN A 47 -5.04 5.03 22.85
C ASN A 47 -5.95 3.79 22.73
N LYS A 48 -6.20 3.30 21.51
CA LYS A 48 -6.92 2.05 21.25
C LYS A 48 -6.05 0.80 21.48
N GLY A 49 -4.73 0.96 21.66
CA GLY A 49 -3.78 -0.15 21.75
C GLY A 49 -3.43 -0.80 20.40
N VAL A 50 -3.76 -0.13 19.27
CA VAL A 50 -3.38 -0.62 17.93
C VAL A 50 -1.88 -0.43 17.69
N ILE A 51 -1.34 0.72 18.11
CA ILE A 51 0.08 1.05 18.04
C ILE A 51 0.61 1.16 19.46
N THR A 52 1.67 0.41 19.78
CA THR A 52 2.38 0.48 21.07
C THR A 52 3.65 1.33 20.96
N ALA A 53 4.36 1.28 19.84
CA ALA A 53 5.54 2.10 19.56
C ALA A 53 5.65 2.48 18.08
N MET A 54 6.17 3.67 17.79
CA MET A 54 6.57 4.07 16.43
C MET A 54 8.03 3.71 16.20
N GLY A 55 8.31 3.11 15.04
CA GLY A 55 9.66 2.87 14.52
C GLY A 55 10.12 3.97 13.56
N GLY A 56 11.12 3.65 12.75
CA GLY A 56 11.71 4.55 11.76
C GLY A 56 10.96 4.60 10.43
N VAL A 57 11.49 5.39 9.49
CA VAL A 57 11.00 5.46 8.12
C VAL A 57 11.41 4.20 7.36
N VAL A 58 10.44 3.53 6.74
CA VAL A 58 10.67 2.36 5.89
C VAL A 58 10.85 2.79 4.44
N SER A 59 10.00 3.71 3.97
CA SER A 59 10.04 4.18 2.59
C SER A 59 9.44 5.58 2.48
N THR A 60 10.03 6.41 1.62
CA THR A 60 9.48 7.72 1.24
C THR A 60 9.12 7.71 -0.23
N GLY A 61 7.85 7.99 -0.54
CA GLY A 61 7.34 8.02 -1.90
C GLY A 61 6.70 9.36 -2.25
N LYS A 62 6.35 9.50 -3.54
CA LYS A 62 5.64 10.69 -4.06
C LYS A 62 4.27 10.87 -3.43
N GLU A 63 3.57 9.76 -3.17
CA GLU A 63 2.18 9.76 -2.68
C GLU A 63 2.08 9.72 -1.16
N GLY A 64 3.12 9.24 -0.47
CA GLY A 64 3.08 9.00 0.96
C GLY A 64 4.39 8.43 1.50
N ASN A 65 4.47 8.33 2.81
CA ASN A 65 5.60 7.73 3.52
C ASN A 65 5.12 6.49 4.28
N ILE A 66 5.95 5.47 4.35
CA ILE A 66 5.73 4.24 5.14
C ILE A 66 6.63 4.32 6.37
N PHE A 67 6.05 4.10 7.54
CA PHE A 67 6.76 4.01 8.82
C PHE A 67 6.59 2.61 9.40
N HIS A 68 7.62 2.13 10.07
CA HIS A 68 7.52 0.95 10.91
C HIS A 68 6.85 1.34 12.24
N ALA A 69 6.15 0.40 12.84
CA ALA A 69 5.61 0.50 14.18
C ALA A 69 5.48 -0.88 14.81
N ILE A 70 5.38 -0.91 16.14
CA ILE A 70 5.02 -2.10 16.90
C ILE A 70 3.57 -1.94 17.36
N GLY A 71 2.80 -3.01 17.22
CA GLY A 71 1.42 -3.13 17.63
C GLY A 71 1.26 -3.96 18.90
N LYS A 72 0.03 -4.45 19.10
CA LYS A 72 -0.28 -5.40 20.17
C LYS A 72 0.49 -6.72 19.96
N ASP A 73 0.90 -7.35 21.05
CA ASP A 73 1.59 -8.65 21.06
C ASP A 73 2.90 -8.64 20.26
N GLU A 74 3.62 -7.50 20.28
CA GLU A 74 4.89 -7.26 19.57
C GLU A 74 4.83 -7.48 18.04
N LYS A 75 3.62 -7.43 17.45
CA LYS A 75 3.47 -7.54 15.99
C LYS A 75 4.01 -6.29 15.29
N GLU A 76 4.79 -6.49 14.25
CA GLU A 76 5.29 -5.40 13.42
C GLU A 76 4.21 -4.89 12.45
N LEU A 77 4.12 -3.57 12.33
CA LEU A 77 3.11 -2.86 11.55
C LEU A 77 3.78 -1.91 10.55
N ALA A 78 3.19 -1.80 9.36
CA ALA A 78 3.45 -0.74 8.40
C ALA A 78 2.37 0.33 8.53
N ILE A 79 2.79 1.58 8.72
CA ILE A 79 1.91 2.75 8.74
C ILE A 79 2.17 3.56 7.48
N LYS A 80 1.24 3.48 6.53
CA LYS A 80 1.24 4.29 5.32
C LYS A 80 0.50 5.60 5.58
N ILE A 81 1.21 6.72 5.44
CA ILE A 81 0.65 8.06 5.59
C ILE A 81 0.72 8.76 4.23
N TYR A 82 -0.44 8.99 3.63
CA TYR A 82 -0.57 9.72 2.37
C TYR A 82 -0.30 11.22 2.55
N ARG A 83 0.45 11.80 1.61
CA ARG A 83 0.75 13.24 1.55
C ARG A 83 -0.50 13.99 1.10
N ILE A 84 -0.86 15.06 1.83
CA ILE A 84 -2.02 15.89 1.51
C ILE A 84 -1.69 16.99 0.49
N SER A 85 -0.47 17.51 0.52
CA SER A 85 -0.07 18.72 -0.20
C SER A 85 0.51 18.48 -1.61
N THR A 86 1.10 17.31 -1.88
CA THR A 86 1.95 17.08 -3.06
C THR A 86 1.43 16.03 -4.03
N THR A 87 0.33 15.34 -3.72
CA THR A 87 -0.15 14.24 -4.56
C THR A 87 -0.87 14.78 -5.79
N ASP A 88 -0.55 14.19 -6.96
CA ASP A 88 -1.10 14.56 -8.26
C ASP A 88 -2.60 14.21 -8.30
N PHE A 89 -3.41 15.16 -7.85
CA PHE A 89 -4.83 15.00 -7.56
C PHE A 89 -5.65 14.56 -8.78
N GLN A 90 -5.27 15.01 -9.98
CA GLN A 90 -5.96 14.66 -11.22
C GLN A 90 -5.82 13.16 -11.52
N LYS A 91 -4.62 12.60 -11.36
CA LYS A 91 -4.41 11.16 -11.57
C LYS A 91 -5.15 10.30 -10.56
N MET A 92 -5.25 10.74 -9.31
CA MET A 92 -6.04 10.02 -8.31
C MET A 92 -7.54 10.03 -8.65
N GLU A 93 -8.08 11.11 -9.21
CA GLU A 93 -9.48 11.10 -9.65
C GLU A 93 -9.73 10.06 -10.76
N ASP A 94 -8.79 9.91 -11.71
CA ASP A 94 -8.89 8.92 -12.79
C ASP A 94 -9.04 7.50 -12.22
N TYR A 95 -8.22 7.10 -11.25
CA TYR A 95 -8.29 5.77 -10.64
C TYR A 95 -9.48 5.57 -9.67
N LEU A 96 -10.23 6.64 -9.34
CA LEU A 96 -11.50 6.56 -8.61
C LEU A 96 -12.71 6.57 -9.54
N LEU A 97 -12.50 6.89 -10.83
CA LEU A 97 -13.57 7.01 -11.80
C LEU A 97 -14.33 5.70 -11.96
N GLY A 98 -15.66 5.77 -11.97
CA GLY A 98 -16.51 4.59 -12.15
C GLY A 98 -16.56 3.65 -10.94
N ASP A 99 -15.90 3.95 -9.82
CA ASP A 99 -16.02 3.18 -8.59
C ASP A 99 -17.23 3.65 -7.76
N PRO A 100 -18.31 2.84 -7.66
CA PRO A 100 -19.54 3.26 -7.00
C PRO A 100 -19.36 3.57 -5.51
N ARG A 101 -18.30 3.02 -4.88
CA ARG A 101 -17.93 3.23 -3.47
C ARG A 101 -17.55 4.68 -3.17
N PHE A 102 -17.37 5.49 -4.22
CA PHE A 102 -16.85 6.85 -4.17
C PHE A 102 -17.72 7.90 -4.86
N SER A 103 -18.90 7.50 -5.36
CA SER A 103 -19.83 8.35 -6.12
C SER A 103 -20.34 9.61 -5.39
N ASN A 104 -20.32 9.62 -4.06
CA ASN A 104 -20.87 10.70 -3.22
C ASN A 104 -19.82 11.49 -2.43
N ILE A 105 -18.56 11.51 -2.88
CA ILE A 105 -17.49 12.23 -2.17
C ILE A 105 -17.46 13.71 -2.56
N ARG A 106 -17.21 14.56 -1.57
CA ARG A 106 -16.89 15.97 -1.79
C ARG A 106 -15.54 16.06 -2.52
N HIS A 107 -15.46 16.83 -3.61
CA HIS A 107 -14.25 16.98 -4.44
C HIS A 107 -13.14 17.84 -3.79
N SER A 108 -12.99 17.80 -2.46
CA SER A 108 -11.85 18.44 -1.81
C SER A 108 -10.64 17.51 -1.83
N ARG A 109 -9.43 18.08 -1.98
CA ARG A 109 -8.16 17.32 -1.94
C ARG A 109 -8.06 16.34 -0.77
N LYS A 110 -8.48 16.77 0.42
CA LYS A 110 -8.44 15.93 1.63
C LYS A 110 -9.42 14.75 1.54
N ASP A 111 -10.65 15.01 1.10
CA ASP A 111 -11.68 13.99 1.02
C ASP A 111 -11.35 12.91 0.01
N ILE A 112 -10.73 13.28 -1.12
CA ILE A 112 -10.22 12.33 -2.12
C ILE A 112 -9.10 11.48 -1.53
N ILE A 113 -8.15 12.06 -0.81
CA ILE A 113 -7.07 11.28 -0.18
C ILE A 113 -7.62 10.33 0.89
N PHE A 114 -8.62 10.76 1.65
CA PHE A 114 -9.28 9.89 2.65
C PHE A 114 -10.11 8.79 1.99
N ALA A 115 -10.70 9.08 0.82
CA ALA A 115 -11.35 8.08 0.00
C ALA A 115 -10.34 7.06 -0.54
N TRP A 116 -9.21 7.54 -1.05
CA TRP A 116 -8.11 6.74 -1.55
C TRP A 116 -7.52 5.82 -0.49
N THR A 117 -7.29 6.34 0.72
CA THR A 117 -6.81 5.53 1.85
C THR A 117 -7.79 4.40 2.18
N ARG A 118 -9.10 4.70 2.16
CA ARG A 118 -10.15 3.68 2.34
C ARG A 118 -10.26 2.73 1.14
N LYS A 119 -9.95 3.19 -0.08
CA LYS A 119 -9.88 2.37 -1.29
C LYS A 119 -8.83 1.29 -1.13
N GLU A 120 -7.62 1.68 -0.73
CA GLU A 120 -6.51 0.76 -0.54
C GLU A 120 -6.85 -0.31 0.49
N MET A 121 -7.37 0.06 1.67
CA MET A 121 -7.83 -0.89 2.68
C MET A 121 -8.81 -1.91 2.10
N ARG A 122 -9.86 -1.44 1.40
CA ARG A 122 -10.86 -2.32 0.80
C ARG A 122 -10.32 -3.19 -0.33
N ASN A 123 -9.35 -2.70 -1.08
CA ASN A 123 -8.71 -3.49 -2.13
C ASN A 123 -7.82 -4.58 -1.52
N LEU A 124 -7.11 -4.30 -0.43
CA LEU A 124 -6.36 -5.30 0.34
C LEU A 124 -7.31 -6.38 0.90
N GLU A 125 -8.43 -5.99 1.51
CA GLU A 125 -9.46 -6.92 2.01
C GLU A 125 -9.96 -7.86 0.91
N ARG A 126 -10.34 -7.31 -0.26
CA ARG A 126 -10.81 -8.11 -1.40
C ARG A 126 -9.75 -9.06 -1.96
N ALA A 127 -8.47 -8.63 -1.97
CA ALA A 127 -7.37 -9.48 -2.42
C ALA A 127 -7.15 -10.65 -1.45
N ILE A 128 -7.25 -10.41 -0.13
CA ILE A 128 -7.17 -11.47 0.89
C ILE A 128 -8.34 -12.45 0.73
N GLU A 129 -9.56 -11.97 0.52
CA GLU A 129 -10.73 -12.81 0.27
C GLU A 129 -10.57 -13.71 -0.97
N ALA A 130 -9.86 -13.22 -2.00
CA ALA A 130 -9.48 -13.99 -3.18
C ALA A 130 -8.28 -14.93 -2.95
N GLY A 131 -7.72 -14.99 -1.73
CA GLY A 131 -6.57 -15.83 -1.38
C GLY A 131 -5.27 -15.36 -2.03
N ILE A 132 -5.08 -14.04 -2.15
CA ILE A 132 -3.85 -13.39 -2.63
C ILE A 132 -3.05 -12.92 -1.42
N ARG A 133 -1.74 -13.17 -1.42
CA ARG A 133 -0.85 -12.66 -0.38
C ARG A 133 -0.58 -11.16 -0.59
N VAL A 134 -1.20 -10.36 0.27
CA VAL A 134 -1.00 -8.91 0.43
C VAL A 134 -0.83 -8.59 1.92
N PRO A 135 -0.36 -7.38 2.31
CA PRO A 135 -0.36 -6.96 3.70
C PRO A 135 -1.78 -6.99 4.29
N VAL A 136 -1.94 -7.63 5.46
CA VAL A 136 -3.23 -7.63 6.16
C VAL A 136 -3.56 -6.21 6.64
N PRO A 137 -4.65 -5.57 6.16
CA PRO A 137 -5.05 -4.26 6.65
C PRO A 137 -5.64 -4.35 8.05
N ILE A 138 -5.37 -3.35 8.89
CA ILE A 138 -5.78 -3.34 10.30
C ILE A 138 -6.78 -2.23 10.57
N GLU A 139 -6.40 -0.98 10.30
CA GLU A 139 -7.28 0.16 10.52
C GLU A 139 -6.89 1.33 9.61
N THR A 140 -7.88 2.15 9.24
CA THR A 140 -7.65 3.43 8.58
C THR A 140 -8.28 4.59 9.36
N ASP A 141 -7.64 5.75 9.32
CA ASP A 141 -8.21 7.01 9.79
C ASP A 141 -7.62 8.14 8.95
N ARG A 142 -8.48 8.87 8.24
CA ARG A 142 -8.07 9.96 7.33
C ARG A 142 -7.11 9.47 6.24
N ASN A 143 -5.88 9.98 6.23
CA ASN A 143 -4.81 9.70 5.29
C ASN A 143 -3.85 8.61 5.79
N ILE A 144 -4.21 7.90 6.86
CA ILE A 144 -3.39 6.84 7.47
C ILE A 144 -4.04 5.48 7.22
N LEU A 145 -3.24 4.55 6.71
CA LEU A 145 -3.52 3.12 6.65
C LEU A 145 -2.50 2.37 7.51
N ILE A 146 -2.99 1.58 8.46
CA ILE A 146 -2.19 0.64 9.26
C ILE A 146 -2.44 -0.76 8.69
N MET A 147 -1.35 -1.46 8.40
CA MET A 147 -1.39 -2.83 7.88
C MET A 147 -0.20 -3.64 8.42
N GLU A 148 -0.21 -4.93 8.16
CA GLU A 148 0.90 -5.84 8.43
C GLU A 148 2.22 -5.30 7.85
N PHE A 149 3.29 -5.39 8.64
CA PHE A 149 4.63 -5.19 8.12
C PHE A 149 5.12 -6.47 7.43
N ILE A 150 5.57 -6.34 6.19
CA ILE A 150 6.16 -7.44 5.43
C ILE A 150 7.68 -7.32 5.55
N GLY A 151 8.26 -8.03 6.51
CA GLY A 151 9.67 -7.92 6.89
C GLY A 151 9.91 -8.46 8.30
N HIS A 152 11.13 -8.28 8.79
CA HIS A 152 11.53 -8.69 10.13
C HIS A 152 12.42 -7.63 10.78
N ASP A 153 12.29 -7.48 12.11
CA ASP A 153 13.13 -6.62 12.94
C ASP A 153 13.24 -5.17 12.40
N GLY A 154 12.12 -4.65 11.90
CA GLY A 154 12.02 -3.32 11.31
C GLY A 154 12.62 -3.17 9.92
N VAL A 155 13.15 -4.25 9.33
CA VAL A 155 13.69 -4.28 7.97
C VAL A 155 12.65 -4.87 7.01
N ALA A 156 12.23 -4.07 6.03
CA ALA A 156 11.25 -4.53 5.06
C ALA A 156 11.83 -5.62 4.15
N ALA A 157 10.97 -6.56 3.77
CA ALA A 157 11.31 -7.57 2.76
C ALA A 157 11.76 -6.91 1.46
N PRO A 158 12.73 -7.48 0.73
CA PRO A 158 13.22 -6.93 -0.51
C PRO A 158 12.15 -6.98 -1.61
N ARG A 159 12.16 -5.99 -2.51
CA ARG A 159 11.38 -6.04 -3.75
C ARG A 159 12.02 -7.02 -4.73
N LEU A 160 11.23 -7.67 -5.57
CA LEU A 160 11.76 -8.55 -6.64
C LEU A 160 12.79 -7.83 -7.52
N ARG A 161 12.64 -6.52 -7.73
CA ARG A 161 13.62 -5.70 -8.45
C ARG A 161 15.03 -5.72 -7.83
N ASP A 162 15.11 -5.76 -6.52
CA ASP A 162 16.34 -5.47 -5.77
C ASP A 162 17.16 -6.73 -5.46
N ILE A 163 16.65 -7.92 -5.82
CA ILE A 163 17.26 -9.22 -5.55
C ILE A 163 17.24 -10.13 -6.77
N GLY A 164 18.13 -11.11 -6.79
CA GLY A 164 18.01 -12.27 -7.67
C GLY A 164 16.99 -13.27 -7.12
N LEU A 165 16.37 -14.07 -8.00
CA LEU A 165 15.46 -15.14 -7.61
C LEU A 165 16.13 -16.49 -7.87
N ASP A 166 16.11 -17.37 -6.87
CA ASP A 166 16.67 -18.72 -6.99
C ASP A 166 15.82 -19.61 -7.92
N ASP A 167 14.49 -19.48 -7.83
CA ASP A 167 13.53 -20.15 -8.72
C ASP A 167 12.56 -19.12 -9.33
N PRO A 168 12.97 -18.41 -10.39
CA PRO A 168 12.11 -17.45 -11.08
C PRO A 168 10.82 -18.07 -11.63
N GLN A 169 10.85 -19.35 -12.03
CA GLN A 169 9.70 -20.05 -12.59
C GLN A 169 8.61 -20.24 -11.53
N ARG A 170 8.97 -20.72 -10.34
CA ARG A 170 8.03 -20.88 -9.22
C ARG A 170 7.39 -19.54 -8.85
N ILE A 171 8.19 -18.48 -8.71
CA ILE A 171 7.65 -17.16 -8.34
C ILE A 171 6.73 -16.62 -9.44
N TYR A 172 7.08 -16.79 -10.72
CA TYR A 172 6.22 -16.42 -11.84
C TYR A 172 4.86 -17.12 -11.78
N GLU A 173 4.83 -18.43 -11.52
CA GLU A 173 3.58 -19.20 -11.43
C GLU A 173 2.67 -18.69 -10.31
N ILE A 174 3.24 -18.34 -9.15
CA ILE A 174 2.47 -17.74 -8.04
C ILE A 174 1.93 -16.36 -8.43
N VAL A 175 2.77 -15.48 -9.00
CA VAL A 175 2.36 -14.14 -9.43
C VAL A 175 1.29 -14.21 -10.51
N LYS A 176 1.41 -15.11 -11.49
CA LYS A 176 0.37 -15.40 -12.50
C LYS A 176 -0.94 -15.80 -11.82
N GLY A 177 -0.89 -16.72 -10.86
CA GLY A 177 -2.04 -17.13 -10.07
C GLY A 177 -2.71 -15.96 -9.34
N TYR A 178 -1.91 -15.05 -8.74
CA TYR A 178 -2.43 -13.84 -8.11
C TYR A 178 -3.07 -12.88 -9.10
N MET A 179 -2.48 -12.66 -10.28
CA MET A 179 -3.09 -11.82 -11.31
C MET A 179 -4.44 -12.37 -11.76
N LYS A 180 -4.54 -13.69 -11.97
CA LYS A 180 -5.79 -14.37 -12.32
C LYS A 180 -6.84 -14.17 -11.22
N LYS A 181 -6.52 -14.50 -9.97
CA LYS A 181 -7.43 -14.34 -8.82
C LYS A 181 -7.85 -12.88 -8.59
N LEU A 182 -6.93 -11.93 -8.80
CA LEU A 182 -7.22 -10.51 -8.64
C LEU A 182 -8.28 -10.07 -9.64
N TYR A 183 -8.13 -10.48 -10.90
CA TYR A 183 -9.08 -10.18 -11.96
C TYR A 183 -10.41 -10.92 -11.81
N GLN A 184 -10.36 -12.22 -11.56
CA GLN A 184 -11.53 -13.10 -11.60
C GLN A 184 -12.33 -13.10 -10.31
N ASP A 185 -11.67 -13.17 -9.15
CA ASP A 185 -12.34 -13.35 -7.87
C ASP A 185 -12.51 -12.00 -7.16
N ALA A 186 -11.42 -11.23 -7.07
CA ALA A 186 -11.46 -9.91 -6.44
C ALA A 186 -12.05 -8.83 -7.36
N LYS A 187 -12.29 -9.10 -8.66
CA LYS A 187 -12.80 -8.13 -9.65
C LYS A 187 -12.01 -6.81 -9.64
N LEU A 188 -10.69 -6.92 -9.59
CA LEU A 188 -9.74 -5.81 -9.57
C LEU A 188 -8.66 -6.00 -10.63
N VAL A 189 -8.11 -4.88 -11.10
CA VAL A 189 -6.84 -4.82 -11.85
C VAL A 189 -5.89 -4.00 -11.00
N HIS A 190 -4.66 -4.46 -10.78
CA HIS A 190 -3.71 -3.76 -9.92
C HIS A 190 -3.38 -2.36 -10.46
N SER A 191 -3.29 -2.26 -11.79
CA SER A 191 -3.04 -1.05 -12.57
C SER A 191 -1.69 -0.40 -12.33
N ASP A 192 -0.72 -1.08 -11.73
CA ASP A 192 0.69 -0.65 -11.68
C ASP A 192 1.59 -1.82 -11.23
N LEU A 193 1.22 -3.05 -11.60
CA LEU A 193 1.93 -4.24 -11.14
C LEU A 193 3.26 -4.35 -11.89
N SER A 194 4.33 -4.54 -11.13
CA SER A 194 5.70 -4.71 -11.62
C SER A 194 6.58 -5.31 -10.52
N GLU A 195 7.85 -5.58 -10.86
CA GLU A 195 8.88 -6.05 -9.93
C GLU A 195 9.17 -5.08 -8.76
N PHE A 196 8.67 -3.85 -8.84
CA PHE A 196 8.82 -2.82 -7.81
C PHE A 196 7.76 -2.94 -6.70
N ASN A 197 6.60 -3.52 -7.01
CA ASN A 197 5.43 -3.59 -6.14
C ASN A 197 5.14 -5.03 -5.68
N ILE A 198 6.15 -5.90 -5.79
CA ILE A 198 6.11 -7.28 -5.28
C ILE A 198 7.33 -7.45 -4.37
N LEU A 199 7.07 -7.79 -3.10
CA LEU A 199 8.10 -8.15 -2.14
C LEU A 199 8.31 -9.67 -2.16
N LEU A 200 9.49 -10.15 -1.81
CA LEU A 200 9.75 -11.56 -1.52
C LEU A 200 9.95 -11.73 -0.02
N TYR A 201 9.03 -12.43 0.63
CA TYR A 201 9.02 -12.63 2.08
C TYR A 201 8.76 -14.10 2.37
N ASP A 202 9.65 -14.73 3.14
CA ASP A 202 9.63 -16.18 3.41
C ASP A 202 9.47 -17.04 2.13
N ASP A 203 10.23 -16.70 1.09
CA ASP A 203 10.21 -17.34 -0.24
C ASP A 203 8.86 -17.30 -0.97
N GLU A 204 7.95 -16.40 -0.56
CA GLU A 204 6.67 -16.16 -1.21
C GLU A 204 6.54 -14.70 -1.69
N PRO A 205 5.98 -14.48 -2.90
CA PRO A 205 5.72 -13.13 -3.36
C PRO A 205 4.55 -12.51 -2.57
N VAL A 206 4.69 -11.24 -2.19
CA VAL A 206 3.65 -10.44 -1.54
C VAL A 206 3.39 -9.20 -2.39
N ILE A 207 2.16 -9.04 -2.87
CA ILE A 207 1.77 -7.86 -3.64
C ILE A 207 1.50 -6.71 -2.66
N ILE A 208 2.08 -5.54 -2.94
CA ILE A 208 1.91 -4.30 -2.17
C ILE A 208 1.38 -3.18 -3.05
N ASP A 209 0.97 -2.06 -2.44
CA ASP A 209 0.48 -0.86 -3.12
C ASP A 209 -0.83 -1.02 -3.91
N MET A 210 -1.83 -1.65 -3.28
CA MET A 210 -3.18 -1.87 -3.82
C MET A 210 -4.04 -0.59 -3.93
N GLY A 211 -3.46 0.59 -3.63
CA GLY A 211 -4.15 1.87 -3.67
C GLY A 211 -4.56 2.29 -5.08
N GLN A 212 -3.72 2.01 -6.08
CA GLN A 212 -4.01 2.35 -7.48
C GLN A 212 -5.02 1.39 -8.13
N SER A 213 -5.19 0.18 -7.59
CA SER A 213 -6.01 -0.86 -8.22
C SER A 213 -7.45 -0.42 -8.51
N VAL A 214 -7.94 -0.72 -9.70
CA VAL A 214 -9.27 -0.32 -10.20
C VAL A 214 -10.20 -1.51 -10.32
N LEU A 215 -11.52 -1.26 -10.29
CA LEU A 215 -12.51 -2.29 -10.62
C LEU A 215 -12.38 -2.70 -12.10
N ILE A 216 -12.75 -3.94 -12.42
CA ILE A 216 -12.76 -4.40 -13.82
C ILE A 216 -13.72 -3.61 -14.72
N ASP A 217 -14.76 -2.98 -14.14
CA ASP A 217 -15.71 -2.13 -14.86
C ASP A 217 -15.16 -0.73 -15.18
N HIS A 218 -13.95 -0.41 -14.68
CA HIS A 218 -13.28 0.84 -14.98
C HIS A 218 -13.00 0.94 -16.50
N PRO A 219 -13.24 2.09 -17.17
CA PRO A 219 -13.08 2.21 -18.63
C PRO A 219 -11.70 1.81 -19.16
N MET A 220 -10.65 2.08 -18.36
CA MET A 220 -9.25 1.75 -18.66
C MET A 220 -8.77 0.40 -18.10
N SER A 221 -9.65 -0.42 -17.52
CA SER A 221 -9.22 -1.66 -16.82
C SER A 221 -8.46 -2.62 -17.75
N GLY A 222 -8.88 -2.74 -19.01
CA GLY A 222 -8.21 -3.56 -20.02
C GLY A 222 -6.79 -3.08 -20.33
N ASP A 223 -6.61 -1.78 -20.56
CA ASP A 223 -5.29 -1.19 -20.83
C ASP A 223 -4.35 -1.32 -19.63
N PHE A 224 -4.88 -1.16 -18.43
CA PHE A 224 -4.12 -1.37 -17.19
C PHE A 224 -3.70 -2.82 -17.01
N LEU A 225 -4.60 -3.77 -17.30
CA LEU A 225 -4.28 -5.20 -17.23
C LEU A 225 -3.19 -5.57 -18.24
N ASP A 226 -3.29 -5.07 -19.47
CA ASP A 226 -2.29 -5.32 -20.52
C ASP A 226 -0.92 -4.76 -20.14
N ARG A 227 -0.88 -3.59 -19.49
CA ARG A 227 0.36 -3.01 -18.94
C ARG A 227 0.95 -3.88 -17.83
N ASP A 228 0.14 -4.32 -16.88
CA ASP A 228 0.57 -5.17 -15.78
C ASP A 228 1.15 -6.50 -16.30
N ILE A 229 0.45 -7.15 -17.23
CA ILE A 229 0.90 -8.38 -17.94
C ILE A 229 2.26 -8.15 -18.59
N LYS A 230 2.38 -7.08 -19.38
CA LYS A 230 3.62 -6.73 -20.07
C LYS A 230 4.79 -6.52 -19.11
N ASN A 231 4.57 -5.81 -18.00
CA ASN A 231 5.60 -5.57 -17.00
C ASN A 231 6.11 -6.88 -16.39
N ILE A 232 5.19 -7.76 -15.97
CA ILE A 232 5.51 -9.05 -15.35
C ILE A 232 6.22 -9.97 -16.33
N VAL A 233 5.68 -10.15 -17.54
CA VAL A 233 6.30 -10.98 -18.58
C VAL A 233 7.70 -10.47 -18.91
N ARG A 234 7.86 -9.15 -19.08
CA ARG A 234 9.17 -8.55 -19.36
C ARG A 234 10.19 -8.83 -18.24
N TYR A 235 9.77 -8.74 -16.98
CA TYR A 235 10.66 -9.01 -15.85
C TYR A 235 11.09 -10.49 -15.82
N PHE A 236 10.14 -11.43 -15.85
CA PHE A 236 10.45 -12.86 -15.75
C PHE A 236 11.15 -13.42 -16.99
N LYS A 237 10.87 -12.91 -18.20
CA LYS A 237 11.64 -13.25 -19.42
C LYS A 237 13.14 -12.94 -19.26
N LYS A 238 13.49 -11.82 -18.62
CA LYS A 238 14.90 -11.46 -18.37
C LYS A 238 15.58 -12.43 -17.41
N LEU A 239 14.81 -13.15 -16.60
CA LEU A 239 15.29 -14.17 -15.67
C LEU A 239 15.29 -15.58 -16.29
N GLY A 240 14.96 -15.71 -17.59
CA GLY A 240 14.97 -16.98 -18.31
C GLY A 240 13.69 -17.81 -18.20
N VAL A 241 12.60 -17.23 -17.66
CA VAL A 241 11.28 -17.87 -17.65
C VAL A 241 10.69 -17.85 -19.07
N ASP A 242 10.21 -19.00 -19.53
CA ASP A 242 9.47 -19.12 -20.78
C ASP A 242 8.00 -18.73 -20.55
N CYS A 243 7.64 -17.52 -20.99
CA CYS A 243 6.29 -16.99 -20.86
C CYS A 243 5.99 -15.99 -21.97
N SER A 244 4.72 -15.70 -22.24
CA SER A 244 4.31 -14.66 -23.20
C SER A 244 3.17 -13.80 -22.66
N GLU A 245 3.00 -12.61 -23.25
CA GLU A 245 1.90 -11.70 -22.89
C GLU A 245 0.55 -12.32 -23.28
N GLU A 246 0.51 -12.99 -24.43
CA GLU A 246 -0.67 -13.67 -24.97
C GLU A 246 -1.13 -14.83 -24.09
N GLU A 247 -0.21 -15.71 -23.68
CA GLU A 247 -0.53 -16.84 -22.80
C GLU A 247 -1.01 -16.36 -21.43
N LEU A 248 -0.30 -15.41 -20.82
CA LEU A 248 -0.68 -14.88 -19.51
C LEU A 248 -2.06 -14.20 -19.57
N LYS A 249 -2.32 -13.42 -20.62
CA LYS A 249 -3.63 -12.78 -20.82
C LYS A 249 -4.74 -13.82 -21.00
N ALA A 250 -4.49 -14.85 -21.82
CA ALA A 250 -5.46 -15.92 -22.04
C ALA A 250 -5.79 -16.64 -20.73
N GLU A 251 -4.80 -16.97 -19.90
CA GLU A 251 -5.00 -17.60 -18.59
C GLU A 251 -5.81 -16.72 -17.62
N ILE A 252 -5.54 -15.41 -17.59
CA ILE A 252 -6.29 -14.47 -16.73
C ILE A 252 -7.75 -14.31 -17.18
N LEU A 253 -8.02 -14.33 -18.49
CA LEU A 253 -9.37 -14.11 -19.03
C LEU A 253 -10.19 -15.40 -19.15
N LYS A 254 -9.56 -16.57 -19.08
CA LYS A 254 -10.21 -17.87 -19.16
C LYS A 254 -11.10 -18.08 -17.94
N LYS A 255 -12.41 -18.04 -18.16
CA LYS A 255 -13.39 -18.39 -17.12
C LYS A 255 -13.21 -19.87 -16.75
N ASP A 256 -13.12 -20.11 -15.44
CA ASP A 256 -13.18 -21.47 -14.88
C ASP A 256 -14.57 -22.10 -15.10
#